data_AF-A0A933K9B7-F1
#
_entry.id   AF-A0A933K9B7-F1
#
_cell.length_a   1.000
_cell.length_b   1.000
_cell.length_c   1.000
_cell.angle_alpha   90.00
_cell.angle_beta   90.00
_cell.angle_gamma   90.00
#
_symmetry.space_group_name_H-M   'P 1'
#
loop_
_entity.id
_entity.type
_entity.pdbx_description
1 polymer ?
#
loop_
_entity_poly.entity_id
_entity_poly.type
_entity_poly.pdbx_seq_one_letter_code
_entity_poly.pdbx_strand_id
1 'polypeptide(L)'
;MTADFAYIRWLGDRYKIEEVTKKWDKVVVDRTKEMEEWVGVIRGLIDRCLTVYAFANNHFSGHAPAALELFKEAFRRQEPGSEPVRNGR
;
A
#
# COMPACT_ATOMS: atom_id res chain seq x y z
N MET A 1 -27.49 3.58 -3.54
CA MET A 1 -26.85 3.85 -2.23
C MET A 1 -25.41 3.36 -2.32
N THR A 2 -24.43 4.19 -2.01
CA THR A 2 -23.05 3.73 -1.77
C THR A 2 -22.88 3.50 -0.26
N ALA A 3 -21.96 2.64 0.15
CA ALA A 3 -21.66 2.45 1.57
C ALA A 3 -20.94 3.67 2.17
N ASP A 4 -20.93 3.77 3.49
CA ASP A 4 -20.15 4.72 4.30
C ASP A 4 -18.69 4.27 4.51
N PHE A 5 -18.27 3.21 3.80
CA PHE A 5 -16.91 2.69 3.81
C PHE A 5 -16.40 2.43 2.39
N ALA A 6 -15.08 2.36 2.27
CA ALA A 6 -14.38 1.88 1.09
C ALA A 6 -13.61 0.60 1.41
N TYR A 7 -13.65 -0.37 0.48
CA TYR A 7 -12.92 -1.63 0.58
C TYR A 7 -11.89 -1.70 -0.54
N ILE A 8 -10.61 -1.83 -0.19
CA ILE A 8 -9.48 -1.88 -1.12
C ILE A 8 -8.77 -3.23 -0.98
N ARG A 9 -8.48 -3.86 -2.11
CA ARG A 9 -7.71 -5.11 -2.15
C ARG A 9 -6.59 -5.02 -3.19
N TRP A 10 -5.35 -4.95 -2.72
CA TRP A 10 -4.18 -5.01 -3.57
C TRP A 10 -3.89 -6.46 -3.96
N LEU A 11 -4.28 -6.83 -5.18
CA LEU A 11 -4.17 -8.20 -5.68
C LEU A 11 -2.85 -8.48 -6.38
N GLY A 12 -2.41 -7.55 -7.23
CA GLY A 12 -1.30 -7.75 -8.16
C GLY A 12 -1.59 -8.77 -9.27
N ASP A 13 -0.57 -9.07 -10.06
CA ASP A 13 -0.64 -10.03 -11.16
C ASP A 13 -0.20 -11.40 -10.67
N ARG A 14 -1.18 -12.27 -10.42
CA ARG A 14 -0.95 -13.62 -9.91
C ARG A 14 0.06 -14.38 -10.76
N TYR A 15 -0.12 -14.42 -12.08
CA TYR A 15 0.70 -15.26 -12.96
C TYR A 15 2.15 -14.77 -12.98
N LYS A 16 2.35 -13.45 -13.14
CA LYS A 16 3.72 -12.88 -13.14
C LYS A 16 4.45 -13.08 -11.82
N ILE A 17 3.78 -12.90 -10.69
CA ILE A 17 4.43 -13.14 -9.40
C ILE A 17 4.76 -14.62 -9.22
N GLU A 18 3.85 -15.50 -9.65
CA GLU A 18 4.02 -16.94 -9.56
C GLU A 18 5.09 -17.51 -10.50
N GLU A 19 5.50 -16.76 -11.53
CA GLU A 19 6.70 -17.04 -12.34
C GLU A 19 7.98 -16.71 -11.59
N VAL A 20 7.95 -15.68 -10.72
CA VAL A 20 9.12 -15.22 -9.96
C VAL A 20 9.30 -16.00 -8.66
N THR A 21 8.20 -16.32 -7.97
CA THR A 21 8.25 -17.08 -6.71
C THR A 21 7.01 -17.93 -6.48
N LYS A 22 7.21 -19.09 -5.87
CA LYS A 22 6.15 -19.91 -5.24
C LYS A 22 6.18 -19.86 -3.71
N LYS A 23 7.16 -19.11 -3.16
CA LYS A 23 7.32 -18.86 -1.73
C LYS A 23 6.91 -17.43 -1.43
N TRP A 24 6.12 -17.24 -0.38
CA TRP A 24 5.55 -15.96 0.02
C TRP A 24 6.32 -15.33 1.19
N ASP A 25 7.65 -15.46 1.21
CA ASP A 25 8.52 -15.15 2.35
C ASP A 25 9.27 -13.82 2.19
N LYS A 26 9.24 -13.22 1.00
CA LYS A 26 9.93 -11.95 0.71
C LYS A 26 9.26 -11.16 -0.40
N VAL A 27 9.60 -9.88 -0.45
CA VAL A 27 9.24 -9.02 -1.57
C VAL A 27 10.03 -9.46 -2.80
N VAL A 28 9.33 -9.65 -3.91
CA VAL A 28 9.89 -9.98 -5.23
C VAL A 28 9.58 -8.93 -6.28
N VAL A 29 8.64 -8.03 -6.01
CA VAL A 29 8.34 -6.86 -6.85
C VAL A 29 8.25 -5.63 -5.96
N ASP A 30 9.03 -4.61 -6.28
CA ASP A 30 8.94 -3.29 -5.65
C ASP A 30 7.62 -2.62 -6.06
N ARG A 31 6.88 -2.15 -5.06
CA ARG A 31 5.57 -1.50 -5.20
C ARG A 31 5.54 -0.12 -4.56
N THR A 32 6.71 0.48 -4.34
CA THR A 32 6.85 1.76 -3.64
C THR A 32 6.04 2.85 -4.32
N LYS A 33 6.17 2.99 -5.65
CA LYS A 33 5.45 4.00 -6.41
C LYS A 33 3.93 3.78 -6.34
N GLU A 34 3.46 2.56 -6.57
CA GLU A 34 2.04 2.23 -6.50
C GLU A 34 1.49 2.50 -5.10
N MET A 35 2.23 2.18 -4.04
CA MET A 35 1.82 2.45 -2.67
C MET A 35 1.73 3.95 -2.38
N GLU A 36 2.67 4.75 -2.90
CA GLU A 36 2.61 6.22 -2.79
C GLU A 36 1.38 6.80 -3.50
N GLU A 37 1.02 6.27 -4.67
CA GLU A 37 -0.21 6.65 -5.39
C GLU A 37 -1.47 6.26 -4.59
N TRP A 38 -1.49 5.06 -4.00
CA TRP A 38 -2.61 4.59 -3.18
C TRP A 38 -2.80 5.41 -1.91
N VAL A 39 -1.74 5.95 -1.31
CA VAL A 39 -1.86 6.87 -0.17
C VAL A 39 -2.71 8.09 -0.55
N GLY A 40 -2.47 8.68 -1.72
CA GLY A 40 -3.27 9.81 -2.22
C GLY A 40 -4.76 9.46 -2.37
N VAL A 41 -5.05 8.30 -2.97
CA VAL A 41 -6.43 7.81 -3.12
C VAL A 41 -7.10 7.59 -1.76
N ILE A 42 -6.41 6.95 -0.81
CA ILE A 42 -6.94 6.64 0.52
C ILE A 42 -7.19 7.93 1.31
N ARG A 43 -6.30 8.91 1.24
CA ARG A 43 -6.52 10.22 1.88
C ARG A 43 -7.78 10.89 1.34
N GLY A 44 -7.97 10.92 0.02
CA GLY A 44 -9.19 11.47 -0.57
C GLY A 44 -10.48 10.74 -0.16
N LEU A 45 -10.42 9.44 0.16
CA LEU A 45 -11.56 8.71 0.71
C LEU A 45 -11.82 9.07 2.18
N ILE A 46 -10.77 9.22 2.98
CA ILE A 46 -10.85 9.65 4.37
C ILE A 46 -11.40 11.08 4.47
N ASP A 47 -10.96 11.99 3.60
CA ASP A 47 -11.44 13.38 3.53
C ASP A 47 -12.94 13.47 3.18
N ARG A 48 -13.48 12.42 2.56
CA ARG A 48 -14.92 12.24 2.30
C ARG A 48 -15.65 11.54 3.44
N CYS A 49 -15.02 11.42 4.60
CA CYS A 49 -15.54 10.78 5.81
C CYS A 49 -15.86 9.28 5.65
N LEU A 50 -15.15 8.56 4.77
CA LEU A 50 -15.33 7.11 4.62
C LEU A 50 -14.39 6.33 5.53
N THR A 51 -14.89 5.25 6.14
CA THR A 51 -14.03 4.25 6.75
C THR A 51 -13.32 3.44 5.66
N VAL A 52 -11.99 3.34 5.69
CA VAL A 52 -11.24 2.59 4.66
C VAL A 52 -10.68 1.28 5.22
N TYR A 53 -11.06 0.16 4.61
CA TYR A 53 -10.48 -1.14 4.87
C TYR A 53 -9.59 -1.56 3.70
N ALA A 54 -8.26 -1.61 3.90
CA ALA A 54 -7.29 -1.97 2.87
C ALA A 54 -6.58 -3.30 3.20
N PHE A 55 -6.54 -4.21 2.23
CA PHE A 55 -5.96 -5.55 2.38
C PHE A 55 -4.93 -5.84 1.27
N ALA A 56 -3.79 -6.41 1.65
CA ALA A 56 -2.76 -6.87 0.72
C ALA A 56 -2.86 -8.38 0.47
N ASN A 57 -2.70 -8.79 -0.79
CA ASN A 57 -2.50 -10.17 -1.18
C ASN A 57 -1.00 -10.42 -1.43
N ASN A 58 -0.51 -11.64 -1.18
CA ASN A 58 0.87 -12.01 -1.51
C ASN A 58 1.19 -11.85 -3.00
N HIS A 59 0.20 -12.02 -3.89
CA HIS A 59 0.36 -11.76 -5.33
C HIS A 59 0.57 -10.27 -5.66
N PHE A 60 0.52 -9.35 -4.69
CA PHE A 60 0.81 -7.95 -4.94
C PHE A 60 2.31 -7.68 -5.11
N SER A 61 3.12 -8.21 -4.18
CA SER A 61 4.56 -7.95 -4.11
C SER A 61 5.42 -9.18 -3.80
N GLY A 62 4.80 -10.35 -3.58
CA GLY A 62 5.46 -11.56 -3.05
C GLY A 62 5.29 -11.77 -1.55
N HIS A 63 4.96 -10.72 -0.78
CA HIS A 63 4.86 -10.80 0.67
C HIS A 63 3.92 -9.72 1.22
N ALA A 64 2.68 -10.10 1.55
CA ALA A 64 1.65 -9.17 2.00
C ALA A 64 2.02 -8.36 3.25
N PRO A 65 2.64 -8.94 4.31
CA PRO A 65 3.04 -8.16 5.48
C PRO A 65 4.00 -7.01 5.13
N ALA A 66 5.00 -7.25 4.26
CA ALA A 66 5.91 -6.19 3.82
C ALA A 66 5.20 -5.13 2.97
N ALA A 67 4.20 -5.51 2.16
CA ALA A 67 3.40 -4.53 1.44
C ALA A 67 2.61 -3.60 2.38
N LEU A 68 2.11 -4.13 3.50
CA LEU A 68 1.43 -3.32 4.52
C LEU A 68 2.40 -2.41 5.28
N GLU A 69 3.60 -2.87 5.59
CA GLU A 69 4.63 -2.02 6.21
C GLU A 69 5.06 -0.89 5.26
N LEU A 70 5.28 -1.20 3.97
CA LEU A 70 5.55 -0.19 2.95
C LEU A 70 4.44 0.85 2.86
N PHE A 71 3.17 0.41 2.89
CA PHE A 71 2.03 1.33 2.94
C PHE A 71 2.06 2.21 4.18
N LYS A 72 2.27 1.65 5.39
CA LYS A 72 2.34 2.43 6.64
C LYS A 72 3.43 3.49 6.57
N GLU A 73 4.60 3.15 6.04
CA GLU A 73 5.70 4.09 5.85
C GLU A 73 5.37 5.19 4.85
N ALA A 74 4.84 4.83 3.67
CA ALA A 74 4.40 5.81 2.67
C ALA A 74 3.31 6.73 3.22
N PHE A 75 2.35 6.19 3.97
CA PHE A 75 1.26 6.95 4.56
C PHE A 75 1.77 8.00 5.55
N ARG A 76 2.69 7.61 6.44
CA ARG A 76 3.36 8.52 7.38
C ARG A 76 4.19 9.60 6.68
N ARG A 77 4.95 9.23 5.65
CA ARG A 77 5.80 10.19 4.89
C ARG A 77 4.98 11.28 4.19
N GLN A 78 3.73 10.99 3.83
CA GLN A 78 2.83 11.93 3.18
C GLN A 78 1.85 12.58 4.18
N GLU A 79 2.12 12.54 5.48
CA GLU A 79 1.30 13.24 6.47
C GLU A 79 1.42 14.75 6.29
N PRO A 80 0.28 15.48 6.18
CA PRO A 80 0.30 16.93 6.15
C PRO A 80 1.00 17.47 7.41
N GLY A 81 2.13 18.17 7.24
CA GLY A 81 2.90 18.75 8.33
C GLY A 81 4.09 17.92 8.83
N SER A 82 4.38 16.75 8.26
CA SER A 82 5.65 16.05 8.56
C SER A 82 6.82 16.80 7.91
N GLU A 83 7.71 17.41 8.71
CA GLU A 83 8.95 17.99 8.19
C GLU A 83 9.80 16.90 7.50
N PRO A 84 10.49 17.21 6.39
CA PRO A 84 11.44 16.27 5.81
C PRO A 84 12.54 15.99 6.83
N VAL A 85 12.76 14.71 7.15
CA VAL A 85 13.89 14.27 7.96
C VAL A 85 15.17 14.76 7.28
N ARG A 86 15.73 15.86 7.80
CA ARG A 86 17.04 16.36 7.37
C ARG A 86 18.08 15.37 7.89
N ASN A 87 18.56 14.48 7.02
CA ASN A 87 19.78 13.73 7.28
C ASN A 87 20.94 14.72 7.34
N GLY A 88 21.35 15.07 8.56
CA GLY A 88 22.58 15.81 8.81
C GLY A 88 23.78 14.98 8.37
N ARG A 89 24.69 15.62 7.64
CA ARG A 89 26.07 15.14 7.47
C ARG A 89 26.84 15.29 8.77
#